data_AF-A0A7S1Z5E2-F1
#
_entry.id   AF-A0A7S1Z5E2-F1
#
_cell.length_a   1.000
_cell.length_b   1.000
_cell.length_c   1.000
_cell.angle_alpha   90.00
_cell.angle_beta   90.00
_cell.angle_gamma   90.00
#
_symmetry.space_group_name_H-M   'P 1'
#
loop_
_entity.id
_entity.type
_entity.pdbx_description
1 polymer ?
#
loop_
_entity_poly.entity_id
_entity_poly.type
_entity_poly.pdbx_seq_one_letter_code
_entity_poly.pdbx_strand_id
1 'polypeptide(L)'
;NVYYFPDEGQVDPSKAVHKMRKEAEELGVRFLGKVDVTEILRDSKGYITGVMTKSMDGDESNVLKADEVVVAGGVGAAAKALGGLPMMNHPGTLAYARSLSSSSHRSNNSKDQQNVHELNRILVDTVTQSHVLCREDGMLVAGGGVLQAGGTS
;
A
#
# COMPACT_ATOMS: atom_id res chain seq x y z
N ASN A 1 13.87 26.40 2.56
CA ASN A 1 13.31 26.56 1.19
C ASN A 1 12.04 25.75 1.09
N VAL A 2 10.98 26.34 0.54
CA VAL A 2 9.71 25.65 0.26
C VAL A 2 9.67 25.42 -1.25
N TYR A 3 9.43 24.18 -1.67
CA TYR A 3 9.26 23.81 -3.07
C TYR A 3 7.79 23.52 -3.34
N TYR A 4 7.33 23.82 -4.56
CA TYR A 4 5.95 23.64 -4.96
C TYR A 4 5.88 22.85 -6.28
N PHE A 5 5.17 21.73 -6.24
CA PHE A 5 5.01 20.81 -7.36
C PHE A 5 3.52 20.75 -7.74
N PRO A 6 3.05 21.53 -8.73
CA PRO A 6 1.62 21.68 -9.02
C PRO A 6 0.96 20.39 -9.54
N ASP A 7 1.75 19.55 -10.20
CA ASP A 7 1.32 18.30 -10.83
C ASP A 7 1.27 17.12 -9.84
N GLU A 8 1.83 17.28 -8.64
CA GLU A 8 1.71 16.27 -7.59
C GLU A 8 0.29 16.27 -7.01
N GLY A 9 -0.27 15.07 -6.95
CA GLY A 9 -1.60 14.81 -6.41
C GLY A 9 -1.55 13.78 -5.30
N GLN A 10 -2.75 13.39 -4.86
CA GLN A 10 -2.92 12.31 -3.90
C GLN A 10 -3.92 11.30 -4.45
N VAL A 11 -3.76 10.05 -4.05
CA VAL A 11 -4.70 8.98 -4.34
C VAL A 11 -4.99 8.25 -3.04
N ASP A 12 -6.22 7.78 -2.87
CA ASP A 12 -6.55 6.82 -1.82
C ASP A 12 -6.05 5.43 -2.26
N PRO A 13 -4.98 4.90 -1.63
CA PRO A 13 -4.39 3.64 -2.10
C PRO A 13 -5.36 2.47 -2.00
N SER A 14 -6.23 2.45 -0.99
CA SER A 14 -7.23 1.39 -0.81
C SER A 14 -8.26 1.39 -1.93
N LYS A 15 -8.78 2.57 -2.31
CA LYS A 15 -9.70 2.69 -3.45
C LYS A 15 -9.02 2.30 -4.76
N ALA A 16 -7.79 2.76 -4.98
CA ALA A 16 -7.03 2.45 -6.19
C ALA A 16 -6.77 0.94 -6.34
N VAL A 17 -6.28 0.28 -5.28
CA VAL A 17 -6.04 -1.17 -5.26
C VAL A 17 -7.32 -1.95 -5.48
N HIS A 18 -8.42 -1.57 -4.81
CA HIS A 18 -9.71 -2.22 -5.00
C HIS A 18 -10.18 -2.13 -6.46
N LYS A 19 -10.08 -0.94 -7.08
CA LYS A 19 -10.43 -0.75 -8.48
C LYS A 19 -9.54 -1.58 -9.40
N MET A 20 -8.22 -1.52 -9.25
CA MET A 20 -7.28 -2.30 -10.08
C MET A 20 -7.56 -3.80 -9.99
N ARG A 21 -7.87 -4.32 -8.79
CA ARG A 21 -8.23 -5.72 -8.60
C ARG A 21 -9.48 -6.10 -9.36
N LYS A 22 -10.54 -5.28 -9.24
CA LYS A 22 -11.81 -5.53 -9.94
C LYS A 22 -11.62 -5.58 -11.46
N GLU A 23 -10.91 -4.59 -12.01
CA GLU A 23 -10.64 -4.54 -13.46
C GLU A 23 -9.81 -5.75 -13.92
N ALA A 24 -8.83 -6.19 -13.12
CA ALA A 24 -8.06 -7.40 -13.40
C ALA A 24 -8.92 -8.67 -13.38
N GLU A 25 -9.86 -8.78 -12.44
CA GLU A 25 -10.84 -9.88 -12.40
C GLU A 25 -11.71 -9.90 -13.66
N GLU A 26 -12.16 -8.72 -14.14
CA GLU A 26 -12.93 -8.59 -15.39
C GLU A 26 -12.10 -9.00 -16.64
N LEU A 27 -10.78 -8.86 -16.58
CA LEU A 27 -9.84 -9.36 -17.60
C LEU A 27 -9.47 -10.84 -17.43
N GLY A 28 -10.07 -11.55 -16.46
CA GLY A 28 -9.88 -12.99 -16.26
C GLY A 28 -8.80 -13.38 -15.25
N VAL A 29 -8.23 -12.42 -14.51
CA VAL A 29 -7.29 -12.72 -13.43
C VAL A 29 -8.02 -13.39 -12.27
N ARG A 30 -7.45 -14.49 -11.77
CA ARG A 30 -7.98 -15.21 -10.60
C ARG A 30 -7.22 -14.80 -9.36
N PHE A 31 -7.91 -14.24 -8.37
CA PHE A 31 -7.33 -13.91 -7.07
C PHE A 31 -7.59 -15.03 -6.06
N LEU A 32 -6.52 -15.54 -5.47
CA LEU A 32 -6.57 -16.47 -4.34
C LEU A 32 -6.22 -15.69 -3.07
N GLY A 33 -7.20 -15.52 -2.18
CA GLY A 33 -7.01 -14.86 -0.89
C GLY A 33 -6.79 -15.85 0.24
N LYS A 34 -6.22 -15.39 1.37
CA LYS A 34 -5.92 -16.22 2.56
C LYS A 34 -5.01 -17.42 2.27
N VAL A 35 -4.05 -17.20 1.37
CA VAL A 35 -3.10 -18.22 0.94
C VAL A 35 -1.71 -17.61 1.01
N ASP A 36 -0.80 -18.31 1.67
CA ASP A 36 0.61 -17.97 1.71
C ASP A 36 1.38 -18.80 0.68
N VAL A 37 2.29 -18.16 -0.06
CA VAL A 37 3.26 -18.87 -0.89
C VAL A 37 4.45 -19.23 -0.02
N THR A 38 4.70 -20.53 0.12
CA THR A 38 5.76 -21.05 1.00
C THR A 38 7.03 -21.45 0.26
N GLU A 39 6.94 -21.71 -1.05
CA GLU A 39 8.08 -22.13 -1.87
C GLU A 39 7.86 -21.84 -3.35
N ILE A 40 8.92 -21.46 -4.07
CA ILE A 40 8.96 -21.45 -5.54
C ILE A 40 9.51 -22.78 -6.03
N LEU A 41 8.72 -23.51 -6.82
CA LEU A 41 9.06 -24.84 -7.30
C LEU A 41 9.93 -24.75 -8.56
N ARG A 42 10.98 -25.58 -8.59
CA ARG A 42 11.90 -25.67 -9.73
C ARG A 42 12.09 -27.10 -10.18
N ASP A 43 12.29 -27.31 -11.48
CA ASP A 43 12.65 -28.62 -12.02
C ASP A 43 14.13 -28.96 -11.75
N SER A 44 14.57 -30.14 -12.20
CA SER A 44 15.96 -30.61 -12.06
C SER A 44 16.99 -29.77 -12.82
N LYS A 45 16.56 -28.92 -13.75
CA LYS A 45 17.39 -27.99 -14.51
C LYS A 45 17.38 -26.58 -13.91
N GLY A 46 16.59 -26.35 -12.86
CA GLY A 46 16.47 -25.08 -12.16
C GLY A 46 15.39 -24.12 -12.71
N TYR A 47 14.62 -24.54 -13.72
CA TYR A 47 13.54 -23.75 -14.29
C TYR A 47 12.35 -23.70 -13.33
N ILE A 48 11.66 -22.56 -13.30
CA ILE A 48 10.44 -22.39 -12.50
C ILE A 48 9.35 -23.30 -13.08
N THR A 49 8.61 -23.97 -12.19
CA THR A 49 7.49 -24.85 -12.55
C THR A 49 6.20 -24.52 -11.81
N GLY A 50 6.25 -23.60 -10.85
CA GLY A 50 5.11 -23.20 -10.05
C GLY A 50 5.48 -22.73 -8.65
N VAL A 51 4.49 -22.77 -7.77
CA VAL A 51 4.62 -22.41 -6.35
C VAL A 51 3.90 -23.41 -5.46
N MET A 52 4.45 -23.63 -4.26
CA MET A 52 3.75 -24.26 -3.15
C MET A 52 2.99 -23.19 -2.38
N THR A 53 1.75 -23.48 -2.07
CA THR A 53 0.86 -22.60 -1.33
C THR A 53 0.30 -23.30 -0.11
N LYS A 54 0.03 -22.55 0.96
CA LYS A 54 -0.62 -23.04 2.18
C LYS A 54 -1.83 -22.16 2.50
N SER A 55 -2.97 -22.78 2.81
CA SER A 55 -4.13 -22.05 3.32
C SER A 55 -3.83 -21.43 4.69
N MET A 56 -4.31 -20.22 4.96
CA MET A 56 -4.23 -19.64 6.31
C MET A 56 -5.25 -20.25 7.29
N ASP A 57 -6.33 -20.82 6.76
CA ASP A 57 -7.44 -21.36 7.57
C ASP A 57 -7.30 -22.88 7.82
N GLY A 58 -6.19 -23.52 7.41
CA GLY A 58 -5.95 -24.96 7.59
C GLY A 58 -4.55 -25.41 7.15
N ASP A 59 -4.26 -26.70 7.31
CA ASP A 59 -2.93 -27.26 6.98
C ASP A 59 -2.79 -27.77 5.54
N GLU A 60 -3.80 -27.55 4.69
CA GLU A 60 -3.74 -27.97 3.29
C GLU A 60 -2.72 -27.15 2.49
N SER A 61 -1.78 -27.88 1.90
CA SER A 61 -0.80 -27.33 0.96
C SER A 61 -1.19 -27.70 -0.47
N ASN A 62 -1.12 -26.74 -1.38
CA ASN A 62 -1.50 -26.89 -2.78
C ASN A 62 -0.36 -26.46 -3.70
N VAL A 63 -0.22 -27.16 -4.82
CA VAL A 63 0.74 -26.82 -5.87
C VAL A 63 0.01 -26.07 -6.99
N LEU A 64 0.48 -24.86 -7.29
CA LEU A 64 0.02 -24.09 -8.45
C LEU A 64 1.12 -24.10 -9.50
N LYS A 65 0.86 -24.71 -10.66
CA LYS A 65 1.80 -24.72 -11.78
C LYS A 65 1.80 -23.38 -12.49
N ALA A 66 2.99 -22.89 -12.83
CA ALA A 66 3.17 -21.66 -13.59
C ALA A 66 4.51 -21.73 -14.33
N ASP A 67 4.53 -21.17 -15.54
CA ASP A 67 5.76 -21.04 -16.34
C ASP A 67 6.66 -19.93 -15.78
N GLU A 68 6.05 -18.87 -15.24
CA GLU A 68 6.72 -17.70 -14.69
C GLU A 68 6.12 -17.31 -13.33
N VAL A 69 6.96 -16.86 -12.41
CA VAL A 69 6.55 -16.40 -11.07
C VAL A 69 7.11 -15.01 -10.81
N VAL A 70 6.22 -14.04 -10.59
CA VAL A 70 6.57 -12.67 -10.23
C VAL A 70 6.31 -12.46 -8.74
N VAL A 71 7.38 -12.18 -7.98
CA VAL A 71 7.28 -11.93 -6.54
C VAL A 71 7.05 -10.44 -6.29
N ALA A 72 5.80 -10.08 -5.98
CA ALA A 72 5.38 -8.71 -5.66
C ALA A 72 4.87 -8.57 -4.20
N GLY A 73 5.45 -9.34 -3.27
CA GLY A 73 5.01 -9.44 -1.87
C GLY A 73 5.47 -8.31 -0.93
N GLY A 74 5.97 -7.19 -1.46
CA GLY A 74 6.56 -6.13 -0.64
C GLY A 74 7.70 -6.64 0.25
N VAL A 75 7.64 -6.36 1.55
CA VAL A 75 8.63 -6.85 2.55
C VAL A 75 8.68 -8.38 2.63
N GLY A 76 7.61 -9.09 2.24
CA GLY A 76 7.57 -10.55 2.22
C GLY A 76 8.54 -11.17 1.20
N ALA A 77 8.98 -10.42 0.19
CA ALA A 77 9.97 -10.87 -0.79
C ALA A 77 11.36 -11.12 -0.19
N ALA A 78 11.61 -10.65 1.04
CA ALA A 78 12.82 -10.98 1.80
C ALA A 78 12.88 -12.43 2.26
N ALA A 79 11.75 -13.15 2.26
CA ALA A 79 11.75 -14.57 2.57
C ALA A 79 12.63 -15.31 1.56
N LYS A 80 13.57 -16.13 2.04
CA LYS A 80 14.48 -16.90 1.20
C LYS A 80 13.73 -17.77 0.17
N ALA A 81 12.58 -18.31 0.57
CA ALA A 81 11.71 -19.10 -0.30
C ALA A 81 11.15 -18.32 -1.51
N LEU A 82 11.13 -16.98 -1.43
CA LEU A 82 10.57 -16.07 -2.44
C LEU A 82 11.65 -15.23 -3.15
N GLY A 83 12.91 -15.62 -3.05
CA GLY A 83 14.04 -14.94 -3.70
C GLY A 83 15.02 -14.28 -2.73
N GLY A 84 14.65 -14.12 -1.45
CA GLY A 84 15.58 -13.65 -0.42
C GLY A 84 16.12 -12.24 -0.69
N LEU A 85 15.30 -11.34 -1.22
CA LEU A 85 15.74 -10.00 -1.57
C LEU A 85 16.17 -9.24 -0.30
N PRO A 86 17.32 -8.55 -0.30
CA PRO A 86 17.80 -7.81 0.87
C PRO A 86 16.94 -6.56 1.12
N MET A 87 15.84 -6.75 1.85
CA MET A 87 14.89 -5.70 2.22
C MET A 87 15.08 -5.34 3.69
N MET A 88 14.96 -4.05 4.01
CA MET A 88 14.83 -3.61 5.40
C MET A 88 13.37 -3.59 5.82
N ASN A 89 13.08 -4.08 7.02
CA ASN A 89 11.74 -4.03 7.60
C ASN A 89 11.62 -2.84 8.56
N HIS A 90 11.21 -1.69 8.01
CA HIS A 90 10.89 -0.49 8.80
C HIS A 90 9.45 -0.08 8.52
N PRO A 91 8.47 -0.53 9.33
CA PRO A 91 7.09 -0.11 9.16
C PRO A 91 6.97 1.40 9.40
N GLY A 92 6.32 2.09 8.46
CA GLY A 92 5.92 3.49 8.65
C GLY A 92 4.85 3.61 9.74
N THR A 93 4.79 4.78 10.39
CA THR A 93 3.73 5.08 11.36
C THR A 93 2.76 6.09 10.75
N LEU A 94 1.47 5.87 10.98
CA LEU A 94 0.39 6.76 10.55
C LEU A 94 -0.44 7.20 11.77
N ALA A 95 -0.77 8.47 11.82
CA ALA A 95 -1.72 9.06 12.76
C ALA A 95 -2.88 9.70 11.99
N TYR A 96 -4.08 9.60 12.55
CA TYR A 96 -5.32 10.07 11.93
C TYR A 96 -5.99 11.09 12.83
N ALA A 97 -6.46 12.18 12.23
CA ALA A 97 -7.28 13.17 12.90
C ALA A 97 -8.46 13.57 12.00
N ARG A 98 -9.62 13.86 12.61
CA ARG A 98 -10.77 14.39 11.88
C ARG A 98 -10.90 15.88 12.20
N SER A 99 -11.06 16.69 11.17
CA SER A 99 -11.35 18.12 11.38
C SER A 99 -12.75 18.31 11.96
N LEU A 100 -12.87 19.04 13.07
CA LEU A 100 -14.14 19.37 13.71
C LEU A 100 -15.06 20.25 12.83
N SER A 101 -14.48 20.98 11.87
CA SER A 101 -15.22 21.79 10.90
C SER A 101 -15.96 20.95 9.86
N SER A 102 -15.49 19.74 9.56
CA SER A 102 -16.14 18.83 8.60
C SER A 102 -17.40 18.17 9.19
N SER A 103 -17.51 18.12 10.52
CA SER A 103 -18.68 17.62 11.25
C SER A 103 -19.80 18.65 11.45
N SER A 104 -19.63 19.89 10.97
CA SER A 104 -20.56 21.00 11.27
C SER A 104 -21.08 21.74 10.01
N HIS A 105 -21.37 21.02 8.93
CA HIS A 105 -22.16 21.51 7.80
C HIS A 105 -23.42 20.68 7.50
N ARG A 106 -24.36 20.76 8.47
CA ARG A 106 -25.82 20.76 8.23
C ARG A 106 -26.51 21.79 9.15
N SER A 107 -25.92 22.98 9.31
CA SER A 107 -26.58 24.10 9.99
C SER A 107 -26.86 25.21 8.97
N ASN A 108 -28.12 25.32 8.56
CA ASN A 108 -28.64 26.44 7.79
C ASN A 108 -28.73 27.66 8.72
N ASN A 109 -27.66 28.45 8.82
CA ASN A 109 -27.68 29.90 9.12
C ASN A 109 -26.34 30.35 9.74
N SER A 110 -25.44 30.91 8.93
CA SER A 110 -24.56 32.00 9.37
C SER A 110 -23.73 32.51 8.18
N LYS A 111 -23.73 33.83 7.99
CA LYS A 111 -22.96 34.56 6.96
C LYS A 111 -21.46 34.68 7.29
N ASP A 112 -20.96 33.82 8.16
CA ASP A 112 -19.55 33.74 8.59
C ASP A 112 -18.97 32.35 8.30
N GLN A 113 -19.18 31.84 7.08
CA GLN A 113 -18.36 30.75 6.54
C GLN A 113 -16.96 31.32 6.23
N GLN A 114 -16.20 31.60 7.29
CA GLN A 114 -14.76 31.82 7.15
C GLN A 114 -14.16 30.57 6.52
N ASN A 115 -13.50 30.76 5.39
CA ASN A 115 -12.73 29.78 4.64
C ASN A 115 -11.96 28.85 5.58
N VAL A 116 -12.54 27.69 5.91
CA VAL A 116 -11.75 26.59 6.40
C VAL A 116 -10.96 26.14 5.18
N HIS A 117 -9.75 26.65 5.05
CA HIS A 117 -8.82 26.20 4.02
C HIS A 117 -8.48 24.75 4.32
N GLU A 118 -9.27 23.84 3.74
CA GLU A 118 -8.94 22.44 3.72
C GLU A 118 -7.60 22.27 3.02
N LEU A 119 -6.79 21.37 3.56
CA LEU A 119 -5.47 21.10 3.01
C LEU A 119 -5.66 20.38 1.67
N ASN A 120 -5.52 21.12 0.57
CA ASN A 120 -5.78 20.62 -0.79
C ASN A 120 -4.59 19.86 -1.43
N ARG A 121 -3.46 19.76 -0.72
CA ARG A 121 -2.20 19.18 -1.19
C ARG A 121 -1.48 18.49 -0.04
N ILE A 122 -0.62 17.53 -0.36
CA ILE A 122 0.29 16.97 0.64
C ILE A 122 1.33 18.03 1.07
N LEU A 123 1.59 18.12 2.36
CA LEU A 123 2.74 18.82 2.91
C LEU A 123 3.79 17.78 3.28
N VAL A 124 5.02 17.98 2.82
CA VAL A 124 6.14 17.07 3.11
C VAL A 124 7.25 17.87 3.75
N ASP A 125 7.65 17.47 4.95
CA ASP A 125 8.89 17.91 5.58
C ASP A 125 9.94 16.83 5.41
N THR A 126 10.86 17.05 4.49
CA THR A 126 11.93 16.11 4.16
C THR A 126 13.02 16.05 5.24
N VAL A 127 13.10 17.04 6.14
CA VAL A 127 14.08 17.08 7.24
C VAL A 127 13.62 16.18 8.37
N THR A 128 12.36 16.32 8.78
CA THR A 128 11.74 15.45 9.80
C THR A 128 11.18 14.15 9.23
N GLN A 129 11.22 13.99 7.89
CA GLN A 129 10.69 12.84 7.16
C GLN A 129 9.22 12.56 7.47
N SER A 130 8.45 13.65 7.59
CA SER A 130 7.03 13.62 7.89
C SER A 130 6.22 14.19 6.75
N HIS A 131 4.97 13.78 6.66
CA HIS A 131 4.04 14.32 5.70
C HIS A 131 2.63 14.39 6.28
N VAL A 132 1.84 15.33 5.79
CA VAL A 132 0.44 15.50 6.16
C VAL A 132 -0.39 15.69 4.90
N LEU A 133 -1.51 14.98 4.80
CA LEU A 133 -2.48 15.15 3.72
C LEU A 133 -3.91 15.13 4.28
N CYS A 134 -4.86 15.69 3.53
CA CYS A 134 -6.29 15.60 3.83
C CYS A 134 -6.96 14.70 2.79
N ARG A 135 -7.63 13.64 3.24
CA ARG A 135 -8.41 12.76 2.37
C ARG A 135 -9.72 13.42 1.97
N GLU A 136 -10.35 12.88 0.91
CA GLU A 136 -11.65 13.32 0.42
C GLU A 136 -12.78 13.26 1.48
N ASP A 137 -12.63 12.42 2.50
CA ASP A 137 -13.58 12.27 3.60
C ASP A 137 -13.34 13.25 4.77
N GLY A 138 -12.43 14.22 4.59
CA GLY A 138 -12.07 15.22 5.60
C GLY A 138 -11.15 14.70 6.70
N MET A 139 -10.62 13.47 6.56
CA MET A 139 -9.63 12.93 7.48
C MET A 139 -8.23 13.46 7.15
N LEU A 140 -7.59 14.07 8.15
CA LEU A 140 -6.16 14.37 8.10
C LEU A 140 -5.36 13.11 8.43
N VAL A 141 -4.40 12.81 7.57
CA VAL A 141 -3.44 11.72 7.76
C VAL A 141 -2.07 12.33 7.89
N ALA A 142 -1.43 12.10 9.03
CA ALA A 142 -0.03 12.42 9.24
C ALA A 142 0.77 11.12 9.22
N GLY A 143 1.81 11.07 8.42
CA GLY A 143 2.70 9.93 8.31
C GLY A 143 4.15 10.35 8.40
N GLY A 144 5.01 9.37 8.63
CA GLY A 144 6.44 9.59 8.61
C GLY A 144 7.22 8.29 8.67
N GLY A 145 8.50 8.40 8.39
CA GLY A 145 9.44 7.28 8.41
C GLY A 145 10.49 7.40 7.32
N VAL A 146 11.58 6.66 7.51
CA VAL A 146 12.66 6.57 6.53
C VAL A 146 12.23 5.56 5.46
N LEU A 147 12.02 6.01 4.22
CA LEU A 147 12.06 5.12 3.06
C LEU A 147 13.52 4.80 2.77
N GLN A 148 14.01 3.69 3.31
CA GLN A 148 15.37 3.22 3.05
C GLN A 148 15.31 1.91 2.26
N ALA A 149 15.80 1.94 1.02
CA ALA A 149 16.00 0.77 0.20
C ALA A 149 17.47 0.32 0.32
N GLY A 150 17.69 -0.97 0.56
CA GLY A 150 19.02 -1.59 0.67
C GLY A 150 19.32 -2.17 2.05
N GLY A 151 19.14 -3.48 2.21
CA GLY A 151 19.77 -4.24 3.30
C GLY A 151 21.19 -4.67 2.92
N THR A 152 22.11 -4.74 3.88
CA THR A 152 23.40 -5.42 3.67
C THR A 152 23.14 -6.91 3.51
N SER A 153 23.68 -7.46 2.42
CA SER A 153 23.70 -8.90 2.12
C SER A 153 24.38 -9.72 3.22
#